data_AF-A0A3D5UCS1-F1
#
_entry.id   AF-A0A3D5UCS1-F1
#
_cell.length_a   1.000
_cell.length_b   1.000
_cell.length_c   1.000
_cell.angle_alpha   90.00
_cell.angle_beta   90.00
_cell.angle_gamma   90.00
#
_symmetry.space_group_name_H-M   'P 1'
#
loop_
_entity.id
_entity.type
_entity.pdbx_description
1 polymer ?
#
loop_
_entity_poly.entity_id
_entity_poly.type
_entity_poly.pdbx_seq_one_letter_code
_entity_poly.pdbx_strand_id
1 'polypeptide(L)'
;KHLLTNESVFFGYDQSNAAANHKDRYGRLLAYAYRAGDSLFVNAEIIKQGYGFAYTSYPFEYLESFLELERDARSGKLGLWRDAEDSGAVSDSLVWFNPGSNKYHRQSCRYAKDGAVAIPLSEALSKGYEACKVCNP
;
A
#
# COMPACT_ATOMS: atom_id res chain seq x y z
N LYS A 1 7.48 -2.44 6.24
CA LYS A 1 7.17 -3.89 6.10
C LYS A 1 7.81 -4.81 7.16
N HIS A 2 8.78 -4.37 7.98
CA HIS A 2 9.50 -5.26 8.92
C HIS A 2 9.38 -4.87 10.40
N LEU A 3 8.32 -4.15 10.78
CA LEU A 3 8.22 -3.53 12.12
C LEU A 3 8.33 -4.54 13.28
N LEU A 4 7.84 -5.76 13.07
CA LEU A 4 7.78 -6.82 14.09
C LEU A 4 8.50 -8.12 13.68
N THR A 5 9.27 -8.11 12.59
CA THR A 5 9.96 -9.33 12.15
C THR A 5 11.04 -9.69 13.19
N ASN A 6 10.95 -10.88 13.78
CA ASN A 6 11.81 -11.35 14.87
C ASN A 6 11.71 -10.55 16.18
N GLU A 7 10.64 -9.77 16.36
CA GLU A 7 10.39 -9.02 17.58
C GLU A 7 9.41 -9.78 18.48
N SER A 8 9.60 -9.67 19.80
CA SER A 8 8.57 -10.08 20.75
C SER A 8 7.51 -8.99 20.89
N VAL A 9 6.26 -9.40 21.14
CA VAL A 9 5.12 -8.49 21.30
C VAL A 9 4.34 -8.86 22.54
N PHE A 10 3.86 -7.86 23.27
CA PHE A 10 2.90 -8.03 24.36
C PHE A 10 1.58 -7.36 24.00
N PHE A 11 0.49 -7.87 24.59
CA PHE A 11 -0.85 -7.38 24.37
C PHE A 11 -1.41 -6.70 25.61
N GLY A 12 -1.88 -5.47 25.46
CA GLY A 12 -2.73 -4.76 26.41
C GLY A 12 -4.20 -4.90 26.02
N TYR A 13 -5.09 -4.96 26.99
CA TYR A 13 -6.54 -5.09 26.76
C TYR A 13 -7.29 -3.84 27.17
N ASP A 14 -8.18 -3.40 26.29
CA ASP A 14 -9.11 -2.32 26.60
C ASP A 14 -10.23 -2.83 27.52
N GLN A 15 -10.43 -2.16 28.66
CA GLN A 15 -11.44 -2.54 29.65
C GLN A 15 -12.87 -2.38 29.12
N SER A 16 -13.11 -1.51 28.14
CA SER A 16 -14.42 -1.39 27.48
C SER A 16 -14.88 -2.69 26.82
N ASN A 17 -13.94 -3.57 26.46
CA ASN A 17 -14.21 -4.86 25.83
C ASN A 17 -14.23 -6.04 26.82
N ALA A 18 -14.05 -5.80 28.13
CA ALA A 18 -13.93 -6.86 29.13
C ALA A 18 -15.20 -7.73 29.23
N ALA A 19 -16.39 -7.12 29.11
CA ALA A 19 -17.67 -7.83 29.16
C ALA A 19 -17.81 -8.89 28.03
N ALA A 20 -17.13 -8.68 26.90
CA ALA A 20 -17.08 -9.61 25.78
C ALA A 20 -15.83 -10.51 25.80
N ASN A 21 -15.12 -10.58 26.94
CA ASN A 21 -13.85 -11.27 27.08
C ASN A 21 -12.81 -10.83 26.02
N HIS A 22 -12.81 -9.53 25.70
CA HIS A 22 -11.97 -8.89 24.69
C HIS A 22 -12.06 -9.56 23.30
N LYS A 23 -13.22 -10.10 22.94
CA LYS A 23 -13.46 -10.69 21.62
C LYS A 23 -14.62 -10.03 20.91
N ASP A 24 -14.52 -9.97 19.59
CA ASP A 24 -15.65 -9.56 18.76
C ASP A 24 -16.61 -10.71 18.45
N ARG A 25 -17.67 -10.41 17.68
CA ARG A 25 -18.69 -11.39 17.25
C ARG A 25 -18.16 -12.54 16.40
N TYR A 26 -16.95 -12.42 15.83
CA TYR A 26 -16.30 -13.45 15.04
C TYR A 26 -15.24 -14.22 15.85
N GLY A 27 -15.13 -13.94 17.16
CA GLY A 27 -14.19 -14.60 18.06
C GLY A 27 -12.76 -14.08 17.96
N ARG A 28 -12.52 -12.97 17.25
CA ARG A 28 -11.19 -12.35 17.13
C ARG A 28 -10.83 -11.63 18.41
N LEU A 29 -9.59 -11.79 18.87
CA LEU A 29 -9.08 -11.06 20.03
C LEU A 29 -8.88 -9.58 19.69
N LEU A 30 -9.41 -8.70 20.51
CA LEU A 30 -9.24 -7.25 20.45
C LEU A 30 -8.17 -6.83 21.46
N ALA A 31 -7.04 -6.35 20.98
CA ALA A 31 -5.91 -5.99 21.83
C ALA A 31 -5.05 -4.87 21.22
N TYR A 32 -4.36 -4.17 22.11
CA TYR A 32 -3.30 -3.23 21.82
C TYR A 32 -1.97 -3.96 21.81
N ALA A 33 -1.23 -3.87 20.71
CA ALA A 33 0.05 -4.55 20.54
C ALA A 33 1.21 -3.60 20.85
N TYR A 34 2.14 -4.05 21.68
CA TYR A 34 3.37 -3.33 22.02
C TYR A 34 4.59 -4.16 21.68
N ARG A 35 5.53 -3.57 20.95
CA ARG A 35 6.82 -4.23 20.69
C ARG A 35 7.63 -4.28 21.98
N ALA A 36 8.12 -5.46 22.34
CA ALA A 36 8.79 -5.72 23.61
C ALA A 36 10.09 -4.92 23.79
N GLY A 37 10.87 -4.75 22.71
CA GLY A 37 12.20 -4.15 22.78
C GLY A 37 12.21 -2.68 23.19
N ASP A 38 11.17 -1.93 22.83
CA ASP A 38 11.11 -0.47 23.01
C ASP A 38 9.74 0.05 23.46
N SER A 39 8.80 -0.83 23.77
CA SER A 39 7.41 -0.49 24.11
C SER A 39 6.69 0.31 23.03
N LEU A 40 7.11 0.20 21.75
CA LEU A 40 6.42 0.87 20.66
C LEU A 40 4.97 0.41 20.59
N PHE A 41 4.03 1.35 20.67
CA PHE A 41 2.61 1.07 20.48
C PHE A 41 2.32 0.88 18.99
N VAL A 42 2.21 -0.39 18.57
CA VAL A 42 2.16 -0.78 17.17
C VAL A 42 0.89 -0.27 16.48
N ASN A 43 -0.26 -0.33 17.14
CA ASN A 43 -1.53 0.11 16.55
C ASN A 43 -1.47 1.60 16.17
N ALA A 44 -0.94 2.45 17.07
CA ALA A 44 -0.75 3.87 16.82
C ALA A 44 0.23 4.10 15.67
N GLU A 45 1.37 3.38 15.64
CA GLU A 45 2.37 3.52 14.58
C GLU A 45 1.82 3.14 13.20
N ILE A 46 0.97 2.11 13.12
CA ILE A 46 0.30 1.72 11.87
C ILE A 46 -0.53 2.89 11.31
N ILE A 47 -1.33 3.53 12.16
CA ILE A 47 -2.22 4.64 11.74
C ILE A 47 -1.40 5.88 11.40
N LYS A 48 -0.42 6.22 12.24
CA LYS A 48 0.49 7.35 12.05
C LYS A 48 1.21 7.30 10.70
N GLN A 49 1.63 6.11 10.27
CA GLN A 49 2.31 5.89 8.98
C GLN A 49 1.33 5.75 7.80
N GLY A 50 0.03 5.89 8.04
CA GLY A 50 -1.02 5.79 7.02
C GLY A 50 -1.27 4.37 6.52
N TYR A 51 -0.89 3.33 7.27
CA TYR A 51 -1.13 1.93 6.88
C TYR A 51 -2.46 1.36 7.39
N GLY A 52 -3.23 2.15 8.14
CA GLY A 52 -4.54 1.76 8.66
C GLY A 52 -5.40 2.96 9.02
N PHE A 53 -6.68 2.68 9.29
CA PHE A 53 -7.69 3.66 9.70
C PHE A 53 -7.96 3.53 11.20
N ALA A 54 -8.42 4.61 11.84
CA ALA A 54 -9.07 4.54 13.14
C ALA A 54 -10.47 3.91 12.98
N TYR A 55 -10.70 2.78 13.64
CA TYR A 55 -11.96 2.07 13.52
C TYR A 55 -13.03 2.66 14.45
N THR A 56 -13.73 3.69 14.00
CA THR A 56 -14.62 4.52 14.83
C THR A 56 -16.02 3.96 15.06
N SER A 57 -16.30 2.72 14.63
CA SER A 57 -17.62 2.11 14.82
C SER A 57 -17.95 1.81 16.29
N TYR A 58 -16.95 1.77 17.18
CA TYR A 58 -17.11 1.52 18.60
C TYR A 58 -16.20 2.44 19.42
N PRO A 59 -16.59 2.85 20.63
CA PRO A 59 -15.70 3.58 21.53
C PRO A 59 -14.58 2.66 22.04
N PHE A 60 -13.37 3.21 22.18
CA PHE A 60 -12.21 2.56 22.79
C PHE A 60 -11.27 3.63 23.35
N GLU A 61 -10.39 3.23 24.26
CA GLU A 61 -9.52 4.12 25.06
C GLU A 61 -8.75 5.16 24.22
N TYR A 62 -8.20 4.75 23.07
CA TYR A 62 -7.34 5.59 22.24
C TYR A 62 -8.04 6.25 21.03
N LEU A 63 -9.37 6.25 20.98
CA LEU A 63 -10.15 6.67 19.80
C LEU A 63 -9.77 8.06 19.28
N GLU A 64 -9.76 9.07 20.14
CA GLU A 64 -9.44 10.45 19.74
C GLU A 64 -8.00 10.58 19.24
N SER A 65 -7.03 9.97 19.94
CA SER A 65 -5.63 9.98 19.50
C SER A 65 -5.44 9.29 18.15
N PHE A 66 -6.18 8.21 17.87
CA PHE A 66 -6.11 7.51 16.59
C PHE A 66 -6.73 8.33 15.47
N LEU A 67 -7.81 9.06 15.75
CA LEU A 67 -8.41 10.00 14.82
C LEU A 67 -7.45 11.14 14.46
N GLU A 68 -6.70 11.67 15.42
CA GLU A 68 -5.66 12.67 15.16
C GLU A 68 -4.53 12.12 14.29
N LEU A 69 -3.99 10.95 14.64
CA LEU A 69 -2.96 10.29 13.83
C LEU A 69 -3.42 10.00 12.39
N GLU A 70 -4.68 9.61 12.20
CA GLU A 70 -5.25 9.40 10.87
C GLU A 70 -5.37 10.72 10.09
N ARG A 71 -5.80 11.81 10.73
CA ARG A 71 -5.86 13.14 10.11
C ARG A 71 -4.48 13.62 9.68
N ASP A 72 -3.48 13.41 10.51
CA ASP A 72 -2.08 13.76 10.20
C ASP A 72 -1.55 12.92 9.02
N ALA A 73 -1.78 11.61 9.04
CA ALA A 73 -1.37 10.72 7.95
C ALA A 73 -2.05 11.07 6.62
N ARG A 74 -3.34 11.43 6.65
CA ARG A 74 -4.09 11.93 5.48
C ARG A 74 -3.50 13.23 4.95
N SER A 75 -3.27 14.20 5.83
CA SER A 75 -2.75 15.52 5.47
C SER A 75 -1.32 15.43 4.92
N GLY A 76 -0.53 14.50 5.45
CA GLY A 76 0.82 14.18 4.97
C GLY A 76 0.88 13.23 3.78
N LYS A 77 -0.26 12.79 3.23
CA LYS A 77 -0.35 11.83 2.11
C LYS A 77 0.49 10.57 2.33
N LEU A 78 0.43 9.99 3.54
CA LEU A 78 1.21 8.80 3.90
C LEU A 78 0.46 7.51 3.57
N GLY A 79 1.18 6.43 3.24
CA GLY A 79 0.62 5.09 3.07
C GLY A 79 -0.60 5.05 2.12
N LEU A 80 -1.75 4.64 2.66
CA LEU A 80 -3.04 4.54 1.97
C LEU A 80 -3.57 5.88 1.43
N TRP A 81 -3.02 7.00 1.88
CA TRP A 81 -3.42 8.36 1.54
C TRP A 81 -2.57 9.00 0.45
N ARG A 82 -1.62 8.26 -0.13
CA ARG A 82 -0.83 8.73 -1.27
C ARG A 82 -1.72 8.94 -2.49
N ASP A 83 -1.39 9.95 -3.29
CA ASP A 83 -2.03 10.12 -4.58
C ASP A 83 -1.72 8.92 -5.49
N ALA A 84 -2.62 8.60 -6.42
CA ALA A 84 -2.44 7.47 -7.33
C ALA A 84 -1.12 7.55 -8.13
N GLU A 85 -0.64 8.77 -8.41
CA GLU A 85 0.63 9.03 -9.10
C GLU A 85 1.86 8.73 -8.23
N ASP A 86 1.74 8.78 -6.90
CA ASP A 86 2.82 8.57 -5.91
C ASP A 86 2.86 7.13 -5.37
N SER A 87 1.97 6.27 -5.89
CA SER A 87 1.88 4.87 -5.50
C SER A 87 3.06 4.02 -5.97
N GLY A 88 4.01 4.57 -6.75
CA GLY A 88 5.34 4.00 -7.02
C GLY A 88 5.37 2.58 -7.61
N ALA A 89 4.21 2.00 -7.87
CA ALA A 89 3.98 0.81 -8.63
C ALA A 89 3.54 1.26 -10.03
N VAL A 90 4.40 2.04 -10.68
CA VAL A 90 4.60 1.76 -12.09
C VAL A 90 5.22 0.37 -12.08
N SER A 91 4.36 -0.65 -12.11
CA SER A 91 4.71 -1.90 -12.78
C SER A 91 5.16 -1.43 -14.14
N ASP A 92 6.47 -1.30 -14.31
CA ASP A 92 7.05 -0.82 -15.55
C ASP A 92 6.97 -1.98 -16.53
N SER A 93 5.72 -2.26 -16.92
CA SER A 93 5.32 -3.38 -17.72
C SER A 93 6.13 -3.26 -18.99
N LEU A 94 6.98 -4.27 -19.22
CA LEU A 94 7.82 -4.27 -20.40
C LEU A 94 6.92 -4.25 -21.64
N VAL A 95 7.21 -3.32 -22.53
CA VAL A 95 6.61 -3.22 -23.86
C VAL A 95 7.69 -3.42 -24.91
N TRP A 96 7.30 -3.90 -26.09
CA TRP A 96 8.21 -4.20 -27.18
C TRP A 96 8.21 -3.05 -28.17
N PHE A 97 9.33 -2.34 -28.24
CA PHE A 97 9.54 -1.21 -29.13
C PHE A 97 10.35 -1.63 -30.35
N ASN A 98 9.89 -1.27 -31.56
CA ASN A 98 10.65 -1.47 -32.79
C ASN A 98 11.57 -0.26 -33.01
N PRO A 99 12.91 -0.39 -32.95
CA PRO A 99 13.82 0.70 -33.26
C PRO A 99 13.54 1.30 -34.65
N GLY A 100 13.44 2.63 -34.72
CA GLY A 100 13.05 3.35 -35.95
C GLY A 100 11.54 3.47 -36.18
N SER A 101 10.71 2.97 -35.27
CA SER A 101 9.27 3.26 -35.22
C SER A 101 8.96 4.27 -34.10
N ASN A 102 7.77 4.86 -34.13
CA ASN A 102 7.21 5.60 -32.99
C ASN A 102 6.19 4.78 -32.20
N LYS A 103 6.22 3.44 -32.34
CA LYS A 103 5.20 2.56 -31.74
C LYS A 103 5.80 1.47 -30.87
N TYR A 104 5.16 1.25 -29.73
CA TYR A 104 5.42 0.10 -28.87
C TYR A 104 4.25 -0.89 -28.88
N HIS A 105 4.54 -2.13 -28.52
CA HIS A 105 3.70 -3.30 -28.74
C HIS A 105 3.69 -4.22 -27.51
N ARG A 106 2.76 -5.19 -27.48
CA ARG A 106 2.89 -6.39 -26.63
C ARG A 106 3.86 -7.38 -27.28
N GLN A 107 4.47 -8.26 -26.48
CA GLN A 107 5.42 -9.29 -26.96
C GLN A 107 4.86 -10.12 -28.12
N SER A 108 3.58 -10.48 -28.04
CA SER A 108 2.88 -11.33 -29.00
C SER A 108 2.25 -10.56 -30.17
N CYS A 109 2.50 -9.26 -30.30
CA CYS A 109 1.93 -8.48 -31.39
C CYS A 109 2.53 -8.91 -32.73
N ARG A 110 1.69 -9.19 -33.74
CA ARG A 110 2.13 -9.51 -35.11
C ARG A 110 2.99 -8.44 -35.81
N TYR A 111 3.04 -7.23 -35.23
CA TYR A 111 3.83 -6.11 -35.74
C TYR A 111 5.10 -5.84 -34.91
N ALA A 112 5.29 -6.52 -33.78
CA ALA A 112 6.59 -6.56 -33.11
C ALA A 112 7.51 -7.43 -33.97
N LYS A 113 8.46 -6.80 -34.67
CA LYS A 113 9.38 -7.48 -35.58
C LYS A 113 10.49 -8.16 -34.78
N ASP A 114 11.28 -9.03 -35.42
CA ASP A 114 12.39 -9.77 -34.79
C ASP A 114 13.50 -8.87 -34.19
N GLY A 115 13.45 -7.55 -34.41
CA GLY A 115 14.34 -6.55 -33.79
C GLY A 115 13.69 -5.71 -32.69
N ALA A 116 12.50 -6.07 -32.20
CA ALA A 116 11.84 -5.33 -31.14
C ALA A 116 12.58 -5.50 -29.80
N VAL A 117 12.87 -4.39 -29.13
CA VAL A 117 13.52 -4.36 -27.82
C VAL A 117 12.49 -4.19 -26.72
N ALA A 118 12.64 -4.94 -25.63
CA ALA A 118 11.83 -4.76 -24.44
C ALA A 118 12.29 -3.49 -23.72
N ILE A 119 11.41 -2.52 -23.55
CA ILE A 119 11.64 -1.29 -22.78
C ILE A 119 10.54 -1.12 -21.73
N PRO A 120 10.85 -0.45 -20.61
CA PRO A 120 9.86 0.15 -19.72
C PRO A 120 8.73 0.89 -20.45
N LEU A 121 7.47 0.66 -20.06
CA LEU A 121 6.35 1.50 -20.54
C LEU A 121 6.57 2.96 -20.18
N SER A 122 7.15 3.24 -19.01
CA SER A 122 7.51 4.59 -18.58
C SER A 122 8.50 5.26 -19.54
N GLU A 123 9.49 4.51 -20.03
CA GLU A 123 10.46 4.99 -21.02
C GLU A 123 9.77 5.25 -22.36
N ALA A 124 8.87 4.36 -22.79
CA ALA A 124 8.12 4.56 -24.03
C ALA A 124 7.28 5.85 -23.98
N LEU A 125 6.56 6.08 -22.87
CA LEU A 125 5.75 7.28 -22.68
C LEU A 125 6.60 8.56 -22.58
N SER A 126 7.70 8.52 -21.83
CA SER A 126 8.59 9.69 -21.68
C SER A 126 9.27 10.09 -22.99
N LYS A 127 9.52 9.12 -23.89
CA LYS A 127 10.03 9.36 -25.24
C LYS A 127 8.95 9.76 -26.26
N GLY A 128 7.68 9.79 -25.86
CA GLY A 128 6.56 10.15 -26.75
C GLY A 128 6.16 9.06 -27.74
N TYR A 129 6.52 7.80 -27.48
CA TYR A 129 6.12 6.67 -28.30
C TYR A 129 4.63 6.36 -28.11
N GLU A 130 3.99 5.87 -29.16
CA GLU A 130 2.56 5.61 -29.17
C GLU A 130 2.24 4.12 -29.04
N ALA A 131 1.16 3.80 -28.33
CA ALA A 131 0.61 2.46 -28.29
C ALA A 131 0.22 1.99 -29.71
N CYS A 132 0.59 0.75 -30.05
CA CYS A 132 0.10 0.12 -31.25
C CYS A 132 -1.41 -0.15 -31.14
N LYS A 133 -2.21 0.51 -31.99
CA LYS A 133 -3.68 0.37 -32.03
C LYS A 133 -4.19 -1.05 -32.29
N VAL A 134 -3.33 -1.95 -32.76
CA VAL A 134 -3.68 -3.35 -33.08
C VAL A 134 -3.60 -4.24 -31.85
N CYS A 135 -2.54 -4.14 -31.04
CA CYS A 135 -2.40 -4.97 -29.84
C CYS A 135 -2.82 -4.26 -28.55
N ASN A 136 -3.10 -2.95 -28.61
CA ASN A 136 -3.49 -2.08 -27.51
C ASN A 136 -2.78 -2.45 -26.19
N PRO A 137 -1.44 -2.29 -26.15
CA PRO A 137 -0.59 -2.77 -25.07
C PRO A 137 -1.12 -2.45 -23.69
#